data_AF-A0A9D7ZLZ9-F1
#
_entry.id   AF-A0A9D7ZLZ9-F1
#
_cell.length_a   1.000
_cell.length_b   1.000
_cell.length_c   1.000
_cell.angle_alpha   90.00
_cell.angle_beta   90.00
_cell.angle_gamma   90.00
#
_symmetry.space_group_name_H-M   'P 1'
#
loop_
_entity.id
_entity.type
_entity.pdbx_description
1 polymer ?
#
loop_
_entity_poly.entity_id
_entity_poly.type
_entity_poly.pdbx_seq_one_letter_code
_entity_poly.pdbx_strand_id
1 'polypeptide(L)'
;GIGSSGAIVAATYDRYCNKNKIDSAKDIHNESIIKLKSIFSKLESFYHGTSSGLDPLICYLNLPILIKSKTDLGTVGIPDSNNGKGAVFLLNTGEVGNTQPLVQHFLERCKEEGFRKMLKNKFKKYNDASIDAFLKSEGKSLLKNVKSLSKVLYENFQPMIPKLYRDLWKEGIDTNSYYLKLCGSGGGGYILGFTKDFQEAQAKLSSYQLDVIHRF
;
A
#
# COMPACT_ATOMS: atom_id res chain seq x y z
N GLY A 1 -0.26 6.69 10.27
CA GLY A 1 0.53 6.05 9.20
C GLY A 1 -0.22 5.98 7.89
N ILE A 2 -0.85 7.09 7.44
CA ILE A 2 -1.50 7.21 6.12
C ILE A 2 -0.78 8.33 5.30
N GLY A 3 0.52 8.53 5.53
CA GLY A 3 1.29 9.56 4.80
C GLY A 3 1.07 11.01 5.28
N SER A 4 1.01 11.25 6.59
CA SER A 4 0.84 12.61 7.14
C SER A 4 1.99 13.56 6.80
N SER A 5 3.24 13.07 6.72
CA SER A 5 4.37 13.87 6.21
C SER A 5 4.16 14.27 4.76
N GLY A 6 3.67 13.32 3.94
CA GLY A 6 3.31 13.54 2.56
C GLY A 6 2.28 14.65 2.38
N ALA A 7 1.22 14.63 3.20
CA ALA A 7 0.17 15.65 3.16
C ALA A 7 0.70 17.06 3.47
N ILE A 8 1.60 17.20 4.46
CA ILE A 8 2.22 18.49 4.80
C ILE A 8 3.11 18.99 3.64
N VAL A 9 3.92 18.12 3.06
CA VAL A 9 4.78 18.46 1.93
C VAL A 9 3.96 18.87 0.70
N ALA A 10 2.88 18.12 0.41
CA ALA A 10 1.94 18.44 -0.66
C ALA A 10 1.27 19.80 -0.46
N ALA A 11 0.73 20.06 0.74
CA ALA A 11 0.10 21.34 1.07
C ALA A 11 1.09 22.51 1.01
N THR A 12 2.35 22.28 1.42
CA THR A 12 3.41 23.29 1.34
C THR A 12 3.72 23.64 -0.11
N TYR A 13 3.89 22.63 -0.98
CA TYR A 13 4.09 22.87 -2.41
C TYR A 13 2.90 23.59 -3.04
N ASP A 14 1.68 23.13 -2.75
CA ASP A 14 0.45 23.72 -3.27
C ASP A 14 0.30 25.20 -2.90
N ARG A 15 0.59 25.54 -1.63
CA ARG A 15 0.44 26.88 -1.09
C ARG A 15 1.52 27.85 -1.55
N TYR A 16 2.77 27.41 -1.66
CA TYR A 16 3.94 28.30 -1.80
C TYR A 16 4.66 28.21 -3.15
N CYS A 17 4.39 27.20 -3.99
CA CYS A 17 4.96 27.14 -5.34
C CYS A 17 4.30 28.21 -6.24
N ASN A 18 4.97 29.33 -6.42
CA ASN A 18 4.46 30.49 -7.17
C ASN A 18 5.02 30.61 -8.60
N LYS A 19 6.01 29.79 -8.97
CA LYS A 19 6.65 29.79 -10.29
C LYS A 19 6.70 28.37 -10.83
N ASN A 20 6.26 28.19 -12.09
CA ASN A 20 6.25 26.90 -12.78
C ASN A 20 5.58 25.78 -11.96
N LYS A 21 4.52 26.14 -11.23
CA LYS A 21 3.71 25.17 -10.49
C LYS A 21 3.07 24.20 -11.48
N ILE A 22 3.15 22.92 -11.17
CA ILE A 22 2.43 21.88 -11.91
C ILE A 22 1.12 21.68 -11.16
N ASP A 23 0.00 22.12 -11.73
CA ASP A 23 -1.31 21.99 -11.10
C ASP A 23 -1.76 20.53 -11.05
N SER A 24 -2.52 20.20 -10.01
CA SER A 24 -3.18 18.90 -9.92
C SER A 24 -4.36 18.87 -10.91
N ALA A 25 -4.31 17.93 -11.85
CA ALA A 25 -5.34 17.74 -12.86
C ALA A 25 -5.64 16.24 -13.02
N LYS A 26 -6.88 15.89 -13.34
CA LYS A 26 -7.32 14.49 -13.50
C LYS A 26 -6.60 13.78 -14.67
N ASP A 27 -6.23 14.54 -15.69
CA ASP A 27 -5.61 14.12 -16.94
C ASP A 27 -4.09 14.43 -16.99
N ILE A 28 -3.45 14.59 -15.84
CA ILE A 28 -2.02 14.90 -15.73
C ILE A 28 -1.14 13.88 -16.49
N HIS A 29 -0.27 14.39 -17.37
CA HIS A 29 0.66 13.56 -18.15
C HIS A 29 1.76 12.92 -17.29
N ASN A 30 2.21 11.71 -17.68
CA ASN A 30 3.29 10.97 -17.01
C ASN A 30 4.55 11.82 -16.75
N GLU A 31 4.96 12.66 -17.70
CA GLU A 31 6.12 13.55 -17.52
C GLU A 31 5.96 14.51 -16.33
N SER A 32 4.75 15.07 -16.16
CA SER A 32 4.42 15.94 -15.04
C SER A 32 4.39 15.17 -13.72
N ILE A 33 3.87 13.94 -13.72
CA ILE A 33 3.89 13.04 -12.55
C ILE A 33 5.33 12.75 -12.13
N ILE A 34 6.22 12.44 -13.08
CA ILE A 34 7.65 12.17 -12.80
C ILE A 34 8.34 13.42 -12.25
N LYS A 35 8.07 14.60 -12.83
CA LYS A 35 8.60 15.88 -12.33
C LYS A 35 8.13 16.18 -10.91
N LEU A 36 6.82 16.05 -10.64
CA LEU A 36 6.25 16.23 -9.31
C LEU A 36 6.86 15.26 -8.30
N LYS A 37 6.97 13.97 -8.64
CA LYS A 37 7.63 12.97 -7.77
C LYS A 37 9.05 13.38 -7.40
N SER A 38 9.83 13.90 -8.36
CA SER A 38 11.19 14.38 -8.13
C SER A 38 11.22 15.61 -7.20
N ILE A 39 10.32 16.57 -7.40
CA ILE A 39 10.17 17.75 -6.53
C ILE A 39 9.81 17.31 -5.11
N PHE A 40 8.79 16.47 -4.96
CA PHE A 40 8.32 15.98 -3.67
C PHE A 40 9.35 15.13 -2.93
N SER A 41 10.09 14.29 -3.65
CA SER A 41 11.21 13.53 -3.07
C SER A 41 12.25 14.47 -2.47
N LYS A 42 12.61 15.56 -3.15
CA LYS A 42 13.55 16.56 -2.63
C LYS A 42 13.00 17.30 -1.40
N LEU A 43 11.74 17.75 -1.47
CA LEU A 43 11.10 18.47 -0.36
C LEU A 43 10.97 17.60 0.88
N GLU A 44 10.50 16.36 0.75
CA GLU A 44 10.32 15.46 1.89
C GLU A 44 11.67 14.95 2.44
N SER A 45 12.68 14.78 1.58
CA SER A 45 14.04 14.41 2.02
C SER A 45 14.67 15.47 2.92
N PHE A 46 14.29 16.75 2.82
CA PHE A 46 14.76 17.78 3.74
C PHE A 46 14.32 17.52 5.19
N TYR A 47 13.15 16.91 5.39
CA TYR A 47 12.60 16.62 6.73
C TYR A 47 13.01 15.25 7.28
N HIS A 48 13.15 14.25 6.41
CA HIS A 48 13.31 12.84 6.81
C HIS A 48 14.49 12.11 6.14
N GLY A 49 15.41 12.85 5.51
CA GLY A 49 16.65 12.34 4.92
C GLY A 49 16.48 11.69 3.55
N THR A 50 15.67 10.64 3.43
CA THR A 50 15.44 9.94 2.15
C THR A 50 13.95 9.72 1.92
N SER A 51 13.46 10.20 0.78
CA SER A 51 12.06 10.04 0.36
C SER A 51 11.92 9.55 -1.07
N SER A 52 10.91 8.71 -1.31
CA SER A 52 10.49 8.29 -2.65
C SER A 52 9.68 9.36 -3.40
N GLY A 53 9.17 10.37 -2.68
CA GLY A 53 8.26 11.41 -3.18
C GLY A 53 6.83 10.92 -3.44
N LEU A 54 6.51 9.66 -3.13
CA LEU A 54 5.22 9.06 -3.49
C LEU A 54 4.08 9.52 -2.58
N ASP A 55 4.29 9.57 -1.27
CA ASP A 55 3.23 9.98 -0.33
C ASP A 55 2.78 11.43 -0.61
N PRO A 56 3.68 12.43 -0.73
CA PRO A 56 3.27 13.77 -1.13
C PRO A 56 2.65 13.83 -2.53
N LEU A 57 3.13 13.02 -3.47
CA LEU A 57 2.57 12.96 -4.82
C LEU A 57 1.11 12.50 -4.82
N ILE A 58 0.80 11.43 -4.08
CA ILE A 58 -0.56 10.89 -3.96
C ILE A 58 -1.46 11.90 -3.25
N CYS A 59 -0.98 12.53 -2.17
CA CYS A 59 -1.72 13.59 -1.46
C CYS A 59 -2.03 14.79 -2.35
N TYR A 60 -1.05 15.24 -3.15
CA TYR A 60 -1.20 16.42 -4.00
C TYR A 60 -2.13 16.18 -5.19
N LEU A 61 -1.98 15.04 -5.86
CA LEU A 61 -2.82 14.71 -7.02
C LEU A 61 -4.22 14.27 -6.60
N ASN A 62 -4.35 13.68 -5.42
CA ASN A 62 -5.59 13.05 -4.95
C ASN A 62 -6.13 12.03 -5.98
N LEU A 63 -5.21 11.28 -6.61
CA LEU A 63 -5.49 10.28 -7.64
C LEU A 63 -4.75 8.96 -7.35
N PRO A 64 -5.33 7.81 -7.71
CA PRO A 64 -4.61 6.54 -7.67
C PRO A 64 -3.47 6.52 -8.69
N ILE A 65 -2.27 6.17 -8.24
CA ILE A 65 -1.06 6.08 -9.09
C ILE A 65 -0.66 4.62 -9.27
N LEU A 66 -0.54 4.19 -10.53
CA LEU A 66 0.02 2.92 -10.93
C LEU A 66 1.50 3.10 -11.30
N ILE A 67 2.38 2.46 -10.53
CA ILE A 67 3.83 2.47 -10.76
C ILE A 67 4.20 1.22 -11.56
N LYS A 68 4.49 1.40 -12.85
CA LYS A 68 4.97 0.30 -13.71
C LYS A 68 6.50 0.23 -13.70
N SER A 69 7.16 1.38 -13.69
CA SER A 69 8.63 1.47 -13.63
C SER A 69 9.09 2.81 -13.03
N LYS A 70 10.41 3.05 -13.03
CA LYS A 70 10.97 4.35 -12.61
C LYS A 70 10.54 5.52 -13.52
N THR A 71 10.22 5.22 -14.78
CA THR A 71 9.92 6.21 -15.84
C THR A 71 8.49 6.07 -16.37
N ASP A 72 7.70 5.15 -15.82
CA ASP A 72 6.32 4.89 -16.22
C ASP A 72 5.43 4.90 -14.98
N LEU A 73 4.84 6.06 -14.75
CA LEU A 73 3.88 6.35 -13.70
C LEU A 73 2.58 6.80 -14.38
N GLY A 74 1.49 6.07 -14.14
CA GLY A 74 0.18 6.42 -14.69
C GLY A 74 -0.82 6.71 -13.58
N THR A 75 -1.80 7.54 -13.87
CA THR A 75 -3.05 7.55 -13.10
C THR A 75 -3.94 6.41 -13.60
N VAL A 76 -4.70 5.80 -12.70
CA VAL A 76 -5.68 4.76 -13.05
C VAL A 76 -7.01 5.05 -12.37
N GLY A 77 -8.11 4.69 -13.02
CA GLY A 77 -9.41 4.64 -12.37
C GLY A 77 -9.46 3.48 -11.39
N ILE A 78 -9.94 3.73 -10.17
CA ILE A 78 -10.36 2.66 -9.26
C ILE A 78 -11.74 2.18 -9.73
N PRO A 79 -12.00 0.86 -9.81
CA PRO A 79 -13.34 0.35 -10.12
C PRO A 79 -14.37 0.87 -9.11
N ASP A 80 -15.59 1.10 -9.58
CA ASP A 80 -16.68 1.51 -8.70
C ASP A 80 -16.95 0.45 -7.64
N SER A 81 -17.16 0.90 -6.40
CA SER A 81 -17.60 0.00 -5.34
C SER A 81 -19.01 -0.49 -5.63
N ASN A 82 -19.27 -1.77 -5.38
CA ASN A 82 -20.60 -2.37 -5.53
C ASN A 82 -21.21 -2.75 -4.17
N ASN A 83 -22.38 -3.39 -4.17
CA ASN A 83 -23.04 -3.89 -2.94
C ASN A 83 -22.66 -5.35 -2.61
N GLY A 84 -21.50 -5.80 -3.09
CA GLY A 84 -20.97 -7.13 -2.86
C GLY A 84 -20.55 -7.36 -1.41
N LYS A 85 -20.51 -8.64 -1.02
CA LYS A 85 -20.04 -9.05 0.31
C LYS A 85 -18.52 -8.89 0.45
N GLY A 86 -17.80 -8.94 -0.67
CA GLY A 86 -16.36 -8.78 -0.70
C GLY A 86 -15.96 -7.36 -0.34
N ALA A 87 -14.78 -7.22 0.28
CA ALA A 87 -14.30 -5.92 0.69
C ALA A 87 -12.77 -5.85 0.70
N VAL A 88 -12.28 -4.65 0.39
CA VAL A 88 -10.96 -4.16 0.80
C VAL A 88 -11.17 -3.24 1.99
N PHE A 89 -10.43 -3.46 3.07
CA PHE A 89 -10.55 -2.70 4.30
C PHE A 89 -9.18 -2.36 4.89
N LEU A 90 -9.14 -1.33 5.71
CA LEU A 90 -8.00 -0.99 6.54
C LEU A 90 -8.26 -1.53 7.95
N LEU A 91 -7.25 -2.15 8.54
CA LEU A 91 -7.23 -2.53 9.95
C LEU A 91 -6.26 -1.59 10.66
N ASN A 92 -6.74 -0.81 11.62
CA ASN A 92 -5.90 0.08 12.43
C ASN A 92 -5.22 -0.73 13.53
N THR A 93 -3.88 -0.72 13.57
CA THR A 93 -3.14 -1.51 14.55
C THR A 93 -3.08 -0.84 15.92
N GLY A 94 -3.41 0.44 16.03
CA GLY A 94 -3.27 1.25 17.25
C GLY A 94 -1.83 1.60 17.64
N GLU A 95 -0.84 0.98 16.99
CA GLU A 95 0.59 1.18 17.25
C GLU A 95 1.22 2.12 16.23
N VAL A 96 2.13 3.00 16.65
CA VAL A 96 2.91 3.82 15.73
C VAL A 96 4.07 2.99 15.17
N GLY A 97 4.05 2.75 13.86
CA GLY A 97 5.14 2.05 13.18
C GLY A 97 6.40 2.91 13.06
N ASN A 98 7.57 2.34 13.35
CA ASN A 98 8.86 2.98 13.09
C ASN A 98 9.43 2.50 11.74
N THR A 99 9.32 3.34 10.72
CA THR A 99 9.69 3.01 9.34
C THR A 99 11.17 2.75 9.15
N GLN A 100 12.04 3.56 9.77
CA GLN A 100 13.47 3.57 9.44
C GLN A 100 14.19 2.24 9.77
N PRO A 101 14.03 1.62 10.95
CA PRO A 101 14.64 0.33 11.25
C PRO A 101 14.15 -0.80 10.33
N LEU A 102 12.86 -0.77 9.95
CA LEU A 102 12.26 -1.79 9.11
C LEU A 102 12.73 -1.68 7.65
N VAL A 103 12.91 -0.46 7.14
CA VAL A 103 13.53 -0.22 5.83
C VAL A 103 14.97 -0.73 5.83
N GLN A 104 15.76 -0.42 6.87
CA GLN A 104 17.14 -0.91 6.97
C GLN A 104 17.20 -2.43 7.01
N HIS A 105 16.32 -3.07 7.79
CA HIS A 105 16.21 -4.52 7.83
C HIS A 105 15.87 -5.10 6.45
N PHE A 106 14.89 -4.51 5.75
CA PHE A 106 14.52 -4.94 4.39
C PHE A 106 15.69 -4.81 3.40
N LEU A 107 16.46 -3.72 3.46
CA LEU A 107 17.64 -3.51 2.62
C LEU A 107 18.73 -4.54 2.91
N GLU A 108 18.92 -4.91 4.19
CA GLU A 108 19.84 -5.98 4.57
C GLU A 108 19.40 -7.34 3.99
N ARG A 109 18.11 -7.69 4.14
CA ARG A 109 17.53 -8.89 3.53
C ARG A 109 17.69 -8.91 2.01
N CYS A 110 17.65 -7.75 1.34
CA CYS A 110 17.88 -7.65 -0.11
C CYS A 110 19.31 -8.02 -0.55
N LYS A 111 20.28 -8.10 0.37
CA LYS A 111 21.63 -8.61 0.06
C LYS A 111 21.64 -10.13 -0.13
N GLU A 112 20.67 -10.84 0.44
CA GLU A 112 20.49 -12.28 0.30
C GLU A 112 19.89 -12.65 -1.06
N GLU A 113 20.53 -13.54 -1.81
CA GLU A 113 20.04 -13.96 -3.13
C GLU A 113 18.66 -14.65 -3.05
N GLY A 114 18.46 -15.51 -2.03
CA GLY A 114 17.20 -16.20 -1.81
C GLY A 114 16.03 -15.24 -1.61
N PHE A 115 16.23 -14.18 -0.82
CA PHE A 115 15.22 -13.15 -0.60
C PHE A 115 14.92 -12.35 -1.88
N ARG A 116 15.96 -11.96 -2.65
CA ARG A 116 15.77 -11.30 -3.96
C ARG A 116 14.98 -12.17 -4.94
N LYS A 117 15.28 -13.47 -5.00
CA LYS A 117 14.56 -14.43 -5.85
C LYS A 117 13.10 -14.56 -5.43
N MET A 118 12.83 -14.62 -4.11
CA MET A 118 11.47 -14.59 -3.57
C MET A 118 10.72 -13.31 -3.96
N LEU A 119 11.35 -12.13 -3.81
CA LEU A 119 10.75 -10.85 -4.18
C LEU A 119 10.36 -10.82 -5.66
N LYS A 120 11.27 -11.21 -6.55
CA LYS A 120 11.05 -11.19 -7.99
C LYS A 120 10.01 -12.21 -8.45
N ASN A 121 10.10 -13.45 -7.96
CA ASN A 121 9.34 -14.56 -8.53
C ASN A 121 8.02 -14.84 -7.80
N LYS A 122 7.88 -14.40 -6.53
CA LYS A 122 6.67 -14.58 -5.73
C LYS A 122 6.01 -13.25 -5.42
N PHE A 123 6.68 -12.37 -4.68
CA PHE A 123 6.07 -11.12 -4.20
C PHE A 123 5.56 -10.25 -5.35
N LYS A 124 6.44 -9.90 -6.30
CA LYS A 124 6.09 -9.08 -7.47
C LYS A 124 4.99 -9.73 -8.30
N LYS A 125 5.13 -11.03 -8.59
CA LYS A 125 4.14 -11.81 -9.36
C LYS A 125 2.73 -11.70 -8.76
N TYR A 126 2.58 -11.98 -7.46
CA TYR A 126 1.26 -11.94 -6.82
C TYR A 126 0.75 -10.52 -6.61
N ASN A 127 1.64 -9.55 -6.37
CA ASN A 127 1.27 -8.15 -6.27
C ASN A 127 0.71 -7.60 -7.59
N ASP A 128 1.43 -7.81 -8.70
CA ASP A 128 1.00 -7.34 -10.02
C ASP A 128 -0.31 -8.02 -10.46
N ALA A 129 -0.45 -9.33 -10.20
CA ALA A 129 -1.69 -10.05 -10.48
C ALA A 129 -2.86 -9.61 -9.59
N SER A 130 -2.59 -9.14 -8.36
CA SER A 130 -3.62 -8.55 -7.49
C SER A 130 -4.07 -7.18 -8.02
N ILE A 131 -3.13 -6.35 -8.48
CA ILE A 131 -3.44 -5.05 -9.08
C ILE A 131 -4.27 -5.23 -10.37
N ASP A 132 -3.84 -6.11 -11.27
CA ASP A 132 -4.55 -6.38 -12.52
C ASP A 132 -5.99 -6.90 -12.26
N ALA A 133 -6.13 -7.85 -11.34
CA ALA A 133 -7.45 -8.37 -10.96
C ALA A 133 -8.33 -7.29 -10.30
N PHE A 134 -7.75 -6.41 -9.47
CA PHE A 134 -8.48 -5.30 -8.87
C PHE A 134 -8.98 -4.33 -9.95
N LEU A 135 -8.11 -3.88 -10.85
CA LEU A 135 -8.47 -2.94 -11.93
C LEU A 135 -9.52 -3.52 -12.90
N LYS A 136 -9.54 -4.84 -13.08
CA LYS A 136 -10.54 -5.55 -13.91
C LYS A 136 -11.81 -5.96 -13.16
N SER A 137 -11.95 -5.59 -11.88
CA SER A 137 -13.07 -5.99 -11.02
C SER A 137 -13.22 -7.53 -10.87
N GLU A 138 -12.13 -8.28 -10.94
CA GLU A 138 -12.12 -9.74 -10.82
C GLU A 138 -11.92 -10.19 -9.35
N GLY A 139 -12.95 -10.05 -8.52
CA GLY A 139 -12.86 -10.32 -7.07
C GLY A 139 -12.31 -11.71 -6.70
N LYS A 140 -12.67 -12.77 -7.45
CA LYS A 140 -12.14 -14.13 -7.22
C LYS A 140 -10.64 -14.22 -7.50
N SER A 141 -10.20 -13.66 -8.63
CA SER A 141 -8.78 -13.60 -9.01
C SER A 141 -7.98 -12.77 -8.00
N LEU A 142 -8.53 -11.61 -7.59
CA LEU A 142 -7.95 -10.74 -6.57
C LEU A 142 -7.70 -11.50 -5.27
N LEU A 143 -8.72 -12.15 -4.72
CA LEU A 143 -8.61 -12.90 -3.47
C LEU A 143 -7.61 -14.06 -3.55
N LYS A 144 -7.55 -14.79 -4.68
CA LYS A 144 -6.56 -15.85 -4.91
C LYS A 144 -5.13 -15.31 -4.89
N ASN A 145 -4.90 -14.19 -5.58
CA ASN A 145 -3.57 -13.56 -5.68
C ASN A 145 -3.15 -12.94 -4.35
N VAL A 146 -4.07 -12.24 -3.66
CA VAL A 146 -3.81 -11.65 -2.34
C VAL A 146 -3.58 -12.73 -1.29
N LYS A 147 -4.28 -13.87 -1.30
CA LYS A 147 -3.96 -14.99 -0.40
C LYS A 147 -2.51 -15.43 -0.55
N SER A 148 -2.06 -15.58 -1.80
CA SER A 148 -0.68 -15.98 -2.11
C SER A 148 0.33 -14.93 -1.66
N LEU A 149 0.03 -13.65 -1.86
CA LEU A 149 0.86 -12.54 -1.40
C LEU A 149 0.91 -12.45 0.14
N SER A 150 -0.24 -12.62 0.80
CA SER A 150 -0.39 -12.64 2.26
C SER A 150 0.47 -13.75 2.88
N LYS A 151 0.48 -14.94 2.27
CA LYS A 151 1.37 -16.05 2.69
C LYS A 151 2.85 -15.71 2.52
N VAL A 152 3.24 -15.09 1.40
CA VAL A 152 4.62 -14.65 1.18
C VAL A 152 5.06 -13.63 2.24
N LEU A 153 4.18 -12.67 2.56
CA LEU A 153 4.41 -11.68 3.61
C LEU A 153 4.57 -12.34 4.98
N TYR A 154 3.63 -13.22 5.33
CA TYR A 154 3.69 -13.97 6.58
C TYR A 154 4.99 -14.79 6.71
N GLU A 155 5.44 -15.46 5.66
CA GLU A 155 6.64 -16.31 5.72
C GLU A 155 7.96 -15.51 5.79
N ASN A 156 8.03 -14.35 5.13
CA ASN A 156 9.32 -13.67 4.87
C ASN A 156 9.45 -12.30 5.55
N PHE A 157 8.35 -11.74 6.05
CA PHE A 157 8.30 -10.36 6.57
C PHE A 157 7.82 -10.32 8.03
N GLN A 158 7.94 -11.42 8.78
CA GLN A 158 7.60 -11.51 10.21
C GLN A 158 8.10 -10.31 11.03
N PRO A 159 9.35 -9.81 10.88
CA PRO A 159 9.82 -8.66 11.64
C PRO A 159 9.05 -7.36 11.38
N MET A 160 8.37 -7.24 10.24
CA MET A 160 7.57 -6.07 9.84
C MET A 160 6.09 -6.23 10.19
N ILE A 161 5.66 -7.41 10.66
CA ILE A 161 4.32 -7.67 11.15
C ILE A 161 4.35 -7.57 12.68
N PRO A 162 3.60 -6.63 13.30
CA PRO A 162 3.60 -6.51 14.75
C PRO A 162 3.13 -7.83 15.39
N LYS A 163 3.74 -8.19 16.52
CA LYS A 163 3.62 -9.56 17.08
C LYS A 163 2.18 -9.99 17.29
N LEU A 164 1.35 -9.09 17.82
CA LEU A 164 -0.08 -9.32 18.07
C LEU A 164 -0.85 -9.70 16.81
N TYR A 165 -0.42 -9.21 15.64
CA TYR A 165 -1.12 -9.44 14.37
C TYR A 165 -0.63 -10.69 13.63
N ARG A 166 0.41 -11.38 14.10
CA ARG A 166 0.95 -12.57 13.39
C ARG A 166 -0.02 -13.74 13.45
N ASP A 167 -0.58 -14.02 14.63
CA ASP A 167 -1.54 -15.12 14.79
C ASP A 167 -2.83 -14.84 14.03
N LEU A 168 -3.30 -13.60 14.08
CA LEU A 168 -4.43 -13.10 13.31
C LEU A 168 -4.19 -13.23 11.79
N TRP A 169 -2.99 -12.87 11.33
CA TRP A 169 -2.61 -13.03 9.93
C TRP A 169 -2.65 -14.49 9.48
N LYS A 170 -2.14 -15.40 10.32
CA LYS A 170 -2.15 -16.83 10.07
C LYS A 170 -3.58 -17.38 10.04
N GLU A 171 -4.42 -17.01 11.02
CA GLU A 171 -5.81 -17.43 11.10
C GLU A 171 -6.60 -17.04 9.84
N GLY A 172 -6.44 -15.81 9.36
CA GLY A 172 -7.09 -15.36 8.11
C GLY A 172 -6.74 -16.24 6.92
N ILE A 173 -5.45 -16.58 6.75
CA ILE A 173 -4.97 -17.46 5.67
C ILE A 173 -5.55 -18.87 5.79
N ASP A 174 -5.51 -19.44 6.99
CA ASP A 174 -5.92 -20.83 7.23
C ASP A 174 -7.43 -21.00 7.08
N THR A 175 -8.21 -20.05 7.59
CA THR A 175 -9.67 -20.08 7.55
C THR A 175 -10.27 -19.55 6.25
N ASN A 176 -9.48 -18.84 5.43
CA ASN A 176 -9.95 -18.12 4.22
C ASN A 176 -11.03 -17.05 4.52
N SER A 177 -11.05 -16.54 5.75
CA SER A 177 -11.98 -15.49 6.17
C SER A 177 -11.52 -14.10 5.73
N TYR A 178 -10.21 -13.85 5.73
CA TYR A 178 -9.59 -12.63 5.22
C TYR A 178 -8.11 -12.86 4.90
N TYR A 179 -7.53 -11.96 4.10
CA TYR A 179 -6.11 -11.96 3.76
C TYR A 179 -5.54 -10.57 4.03
N LEU A 180 -4.39 -10.53 4.72
CA LEU A 180 -3.75 -9.29 5.11
C LEU A 180 -2.51 -8.99 4.26
N LYS A 181 -2.19 -7.70 4.14
CA LYS A 181 -1.03 -7.16 3.46
C LYS A 181 -0.50 -5.94 4.21
N LEU A 182 0.82 -5.77 4.23
CA LEU A 182 1.44 -4.58 4.82
C LEU A 182 1.01 -3.32 4.05
N CYS A 183 0.60 -2.29 4.79
CA CYS A 183 0.41 -0.94 4.27
C CYS A 183 1.65 -0.11 4.64
N GLY A 184 2.37 0.40 3.65
CA GLY A 184 3.67 1.07 3.88
C GLY A 184 4.75 0.13 4.41
N SER A 185 5.55 0.60 5.36
CA SER A 185 6.72 -0.11 5.91
C SER A 185 6.39 -1.22 6.91
N GLY A 186 5.14 -1.35 7.35
CA GLY A 186 4.78 -2.23 8.47
C GLY A 186 5.24 -1.71 9.83
N GLY A 187 5.20 -2.57 10.84
CA GLY A 187 5.55 -2.27 12.23
C GLY A 187 4.51 -1.50 13.03
N GLY A 188 3.35 -1.21 12.44
CA GLY A 188 2.25 -0.45 13.05
C GLY A 188 1.46 0.30 11.98
N GLY A 189 0.65 1.26 12.41
CA GLY A 189 -0.22 2.05 11.55
C GLY A 189 -1.42 1.24 11.07
N TYR A 190 -1.46 0.97 9.77
CA TYR A 190 -2.57 0.25 9.15
C TYR A 190 -2.09 -1.03 8.46
N ILE A 191 -2.96 -2.03 8.46
CA ILE A 191 -2.82 -3.24 7.65
C ILE A 191 -3.94 -3.22 6.60
N LEU A 192 -3.62 -3.58 5.37
CA LEU A 192 -4.61 -3.70 4.30
C LEU A 192 -5.20 -5.11 4.31
N GLY A 193 -6.51 -5.22 4.42
CA GLY A 193 -7.26 -6.46 4.47
C GLY A 193 -8.15 -6.67 3.25
N PHE A 194 -8.33 -7.93 2.87
CA PHE A 194 -9.16 -8.36 1.75
C PHE A 194 -10.01 -9.56 2.18
N THR A 195 -11.29 -9.56 1.85
CA THR A 195 -12.19 -10.65 2.20
C THR A 195 -13.27 -10.87 1.14
N LYS A 196 -13.78 -12.10 1.07
CA LYS A 196 -14.98 -12.46 0.30
C LYS A 196 -16.28 -12.08 1.02
N ASP A 197 -16.23 -11.94 2.35
CA ASP A 197 -17.39 -11.66 3.19
C ASP A 197 -16.95 -10.79 4.38
N PHE A 198 -17.23 -9.49 4.26
CA PHE A 198 -16.84 -8.53 5.30
C PHE A 198 -17.55 -8.76 6.63
N GLN A 199 -18.78 -9.29 6.64
CA GLN A 199 -19.48 -9.54 7.91
C GLN A 199 -18.78 -10.66 8.69
N GLU A 200 -18.35 -11.71 7.99
CA GLU A 200 -17.54 -12.79 8.57
C GLU A 200 -16.20 -12.26 9.09
N ALA A 201 -15.49 -11.45 8.29
CA ALA A 201 -14.22 -10.87 8.68
C ALA A 201 -14.37 -9.92 9.88
N GLN A 202 -15.41 -9.08 9.90
CA GLN A 202 -15.70 -8.15 10.99
C GLN A 202 -16.01 -8.87 12.30
N ALA A 203 -16.75 -9.99 12.25
CA ALA A 203 -17.01 -10.78 13.44
C ALA A 203 -15.72 -11.37 14.04
N LYS A 204 -14.84 -11.92 13.20
CA LYS A 204 -13.54 -12.47 13.60
C LYS A 204 -12.56 -11.41 14.09
N LEU A 205 -12.65 -10.20 13.54
CA LEU A 205 -11.78 -9.07 13.86
C LEU A 205 -12.47 -8.05 14.76
N SER A 206 -13.46 -8.48 15.55
CA SER A 206 -14.34 -7.60 16.34
C SER A 206 -13.59 -6.75 17.37
N SER A 207 -12.41 -7.19 17.80
CA SER A 207 -11.53 -6.44 18.71
C SER A 207 -10.75 -5.30 18.03
N TYR A 208 -10.88 -5.13 16.71
CA TYR A 208 -10.09 -4.18 15.92
C TYR A 208 -10.98 -3.21 15.15
N GLN A 209 -10.48 -1.99 14.95
CA GLN A 209 -11.14 -1.01 14.10
C GLN A 209 -10.89 -1.33 12.63
N LEU A 210 -11.97 -1.52 11.87
CA LEU A 210 -11.95 -1.79 10.44
C LEU A 210 -12.62 -0.66 9.66
N ASP A 211 -11.94 -0.10 8.67
CA ASP A 211 -12.48 0.90 7.77
C ASP A 211 -12.58 0.33 6.35
N VAL A 212 -13.80 0.17 5.82
CA VAL A 212 -14.00 -0.32 4.45
C VAL A 212 -13.62 0.76 3.46
N ILE A 213 -12.75 0.45 2.50
CA ILE A 213 -12.32 1.38 1.45
C ILE A 213 -12.80 1.00 0.05
N HIS A 214 -13.22 -0.26 -0.18
CA HIS A 214 -13.82 -0.70 -1.44
C HIS A 214 -14.65 -1.98 -1.25
N ARG A 215 -15.72 -2.13 -2.03
CA ARG A 215 -16.63 -3.29 -2.04
C ARG A 215 -16.69 -3.92 -3.44
N PHE A 216 -16.64 -5.25 -3.50
CA PHE A 216 -16.68 -6.02 -4.76
C PHE A 216 -17.47 -7.33 -4.65
#